data_AF-A0A7J6CEE7-F1
#
_entry.id   AF-A0A7J6CEE7-F1
#
_cell.length_a   1.000
_cell.length_b   1.000
_cell.length_c   1.000
_cell.angle_alpha   90.00
_cell.angle_beta   90.00
_cell.angle_gamma   90.00
#
_symmetry.space_group_name_H-M   'P 1'
#
loop_
_entity.id
_entity.type
_entity.pdbx_description
1 polymer ?
#
loop_
_entity_poly.entity_id
_entity_poly.type
_entity_poly.pdbx_seq_one_letter_code
_entity_poly.pdbx_strand_id
1 'polypeptide(L)'
;MPIKKGKKGKKAKGKGKKDGKQESKRDKESDIERAKANVALWEARCDLTETSRVEYREAARGLSKINQQLTDLQHNTERNSIEIIAVLRSKDLQNEEKIMALEQQIQLEKTRASQEKENLAARYTLQINELEEKFKRRSSEFDMIQEELKIINDFLKKKPQMEQELKNMKENVDNADLEHKKTLARMELKFFNNKVHLEKEAEQKIAVLAERAHNEAIIQLDDASRSMFKENVRLNKALGYHIKEVEDLRKRNAALAEENHILDLHKERSQDTSNDTISKLAAQRSTVTELRAKVFTLEQALACMVAEFELDKADIKQRAAVRSQAGGVELDKLQKLLSVRDRELSRVKRIARSVVEQRSDMEVLFHEALSHVKQEMLMHRQEAEVNHSRRMDEFLSGRTENAHIHTINKTSHSTSSGIDEAEKGNLKKAKVNISEMTWEQRERVLRLLFAKMNRLKSKKPIHAPALTDSEGNQCSSNPGNEEEESHATFLTQASVSSMSSSGNSSALPDL
;
A
#
# COMPACT_ATOMS: atom_id res chain seq x y z
N MET A 1 26.27 -175.86 131.82
CA MET A 1 25.01 -176.62 132.05
C MET A 1 24.73 -176.71 133.55
N PRO A 2 23.48 -176.89 134.00
CA PRO A 2 23.08 -176.81 135.41
C PRO A 2 23.16 -178.13 136.20
N ILE A 3 22.95 -178.04 137.52
CA ILE A 3 23.16 -179.11 138.54
C ILE A 3 21.84 -179.79 138.97
N LYS A 4 21.84 -181.12 139.20
CA LYS A 4 21.04 -181.89 140.19
C LYS A 4 21.35 -183.41 140.07
N LYS A 5 21.18 -184.29 141.08
CA LYS A 5 21.35 -184.26 142.55
C LYS A 5 21.04 -185.69 143.10
N GLY A 6 21.98 -186.35 143.79
CA GLY A 6 21.75 -187.60 144.55
C GLY A 6 21.67 -187.37 146.07
N LYS A 7 20.97 -188.21 146.86
CA LYS A 7 20.52 -187.84 148.23
C LYS A 7 20.22 -189.01 149.21
N LYS A 8 21.09 -189.20 150.23
CA LYS A 8 20.88 -189.93 151.54
C LYS A 8 20.50 -191.44 151.48
N GLY A 9 20.79 -192.32 152.46
CA GLY A 9 21.73 -192.28 153.60
C GLY A 9 21.13 -192.42 155.02
N LYS A 10 21.24 -193.61 155.67
CA LYS A 10 21.24 -193.95 157.15
C LYS A 10 21.23 -195.50 157.36
N LYS A 11 22.06 -196.12 158.23
CA LYS A 11 21.97 -196.43 159.70
C LYS A 11 20.86 -197.43 160.12
N ALA A 12 21.00 -198.36 161.10
CA ALA A 12 22.15 -198.95 161.87
C ALA A 12 21.68 -200.06 162.88
N LYS A 13 22.62 -200.87 163.44
CA LYS A 13 22.48 -201.89 164.57
C LYS A 13 21.63 -203.16 164.27
N GLY A 14 21.80 -204.34 164.92
CA GLY A 14 22.90 -204.91 165.75
C GLY A 14 22.49 -205.76 166.99
N LYS A 15 23.31 -206.78 167.39
CA LYS A 15 23.54 -207.37 168.76
C LYS A 15 22.89 -208.74 169.21
N GLY A 16 23.74 -209.72 169.59
CA GLY A 16 23.47 -210.87 170.52
C GLY A 16 22.93 -212.19 169.90
N LYS A 17 23.13 -213.42 170.44
CA LYS A 17 23.92 -214.00 171.57
C LYS A 17 24.34 -215.48 171.17
N LYS A 18 24.65 -216.54 171.94
CA LYS A 18 24.59 -217.00 173.36
C LYS A 18 25.63 -218.16 173.59
N ASP A 19 25.81 -218.59 174.86
CA ASP A 19 26.34 -219.83 175.48
C ASP A 19 27.72 -220.47 175.13
N GLY A 20 28.51 -221.00 176.10
CA GLY A 20 28.42 -220.91 177.58
C GLY A 20 29.31 -221.90 178.39
N LYS A 21 29.75 -221.51 179.62
CA LYS A 21 30.55 -222.27 180.64
C LYS A 21 32.00 -222.66 180.23
N GLN A 22 32.99 -222.84 181.12
CA GLN A 22 33.05 -223.08 182.59
C GLN A 22 34.26 -222.33 183.27
N GLU A 23 34.42 -222.41 184.60
CA GLU A 23 35.40 -221.66 185.46
C GLU A 23 36.79 -222.36 185.59
N SER A 24 37.90 -221.83 186.16
CA SER A 24 38.06 -220.85 187.27
C SER A 24 39.47 -220.21 187.48
N LYS A 25 39.52 -219.12 188.28
CA LYS A 25 40.61 -218.53 189.14
C LYS A 25 41.87 -217.79 188.57
N ARG A 26 41.99 -216.49 188.97
CA ARG A 26 43.16 -215.55 189.11
C ARG A 26 44.04 -215.29 187.85
N ASP A 27 44.48 -214.08 187.49
CA ASP A 27 45.29 -213.07 188.23
C ASP A 27 45.10 -211.60 187.73
N LYS A 28 45.99 -210.65 188.12
CA LYS A 28 45.77 -209.17 188.05
C LYS A 28 46.53 -208.36 186.97
N GLU A 29 47.35 -208.97 186.12
CA GLU A 29 48.41 -208.23 185.39
C GLU A 29 47.94 -207.44 184.14
N SER A 30 46.85 -207.86 183.48
CA SER A 30 46.52 -207.46 182.09
C SER A 30 46.05 -206.02 181.82
N ASP A 31 45.80 -205.20 182.86
CA ASP A 31 45.23 -203.86 182.67
C ASP A 31 46.28 -202.76 182.42
N ILE A 32 47.53 -202.96 182.87
CA ILE A 32 48.60 -201.96 182.75
C ILE A 32 49.08 -201.84 181.29
N GLU A 33 49.23 -202.96 180.59
CA GLU A 33 49.66 -202.97 179.18
C GLU A 33 48.63 -202.31 178.25
N ARG A 34 47.34 -202.52 178.54
CA ARG A 34 46.23 -201.90 177.80
C ARG A 34 46.27 -200.37 177.91
N ALA A 35 46.71 -199.83 179.05
CA ALA A 35 46.91 -198.39 179.22
C ALA A 35 48.09 -197.87 178.37
N LYS A 36 49.24 -198.57 178.38
CA LYS A 36 50.42 -198.21 177.54
C LYS A 36 50.09 -198.21 176.05
N ALA A 37 49.41 -199.26 175.56
CA ALA A 37 49.01 -199.36 174.16
C ALA A 37 48.02 -198.23 173.75
N ASN A 38 47.14 -197.81 174.66
CA ASN A 38 46.24 -196.69 174.43
C ASN A 38 47.00 -195.36 174.36
N VAL A 39 47.98 -195.12 175.24
CA VAL A 39 48.85 -193.92 175.19
C VAL A 39 49.60 -193.83 173.87
N ALA A 40 50.28 -194.90 173.44
CA ALA A 40 50.98 -194.93 172.15
C ALA A 40 50.06 -194.71 170.94
N LEU A 41 48.79 -195.16 171.02
CA LEU A 41 47.78 -194.88 170.00
C LEU A 41 47.35 -193.40 169.97
N TRP A 42 47.28 -192.73 171.13
CA TRP A 42 47.05 -191.29 171.19
C TRP A 42 48.26 -190.48 170.74
N GLU A 43 49.47 -190.91 171.07
CA GLU A 43 50.74 -190.31 170.63
C GLU A 43 50.88 -190.36 169.10
N ALA A 44 50.81 -191.55 168.48
CA ALA A 44 50.84 -191.70 167.03
C ALA A 44 49.68 -190.97 166.31
N ARG A 45 48.53 -190.77 166.99
CA ARG A 45 47.42 -189.96 166.48
C ARG A 45 47.68 -188.46 166.59
N CYS A 46 48.31 -188.01 167.67
CA CYS A 46 48.78 -186.64 167.83
C CYS A 46 49.83 -186.31 166.76
N ASP A 47 50.81 -187.19 166.55
CA ASP A 47 51.84 -187.05 165.52
C ASP A 47 51.21 -186.96 164.13
N LEU A 48 50.28 -187.85 163.78
CA LEU A 48 49.55 -187.79 162.49
C LEU A 48 48.73 -186.49 162.34
N THR A 49 48.20 -185.93 163.43
CA THR A 49 47.57 -184.60 163.39
C THR A 49 48.59 -183.46 163.33
N GLU A 50 49.81 -183.63 163.81
CA GLU A 50 50.87 -182.63 163.71
C GLU A 50 51.52 -182.63 162.34
N THR A 51 51.82 -183.79 161.75
CA THR A 51 52.34 -183.87 160.37
C THR A 51 51.34 -183.27 159.39
N SER A 52 50.07 -183.66 159.47
CA SER A 52 49.02 -183.03 158.63
C SER A 52 48.84 -181.54 158.94
N ARG A 53 49.03 -181.07 160.18
CA ARG A 53 49.05 -179.62 160.51
C ARG A 53 50.25 -178.89 159.91
N VAL A 54 51.42 -179.53 159.83
CA VAL A 54 52.63 -179.01 159.16
C VAL A 54 52.42 -178.99 157.65
N GLU A 55 51.93 -180.08 157.06
CA GLU A 55 51.55 -180.17 155.64
C GLU A 55 50.53 -179.09 155.24
N TYR A 56 49.47 -178.89 156.03
CA TYR A 56 48.50 -177.81 155.79
C TYR A 56 49.12 -176.41 155.93
N ARG A 57 50.05 -176.20 156.87
CA ARG A 57 50.80 -174.93 156.97
C ARG A 57 51.73 -174.73 155.77
N GLU A 58 52.35 -175.78 155.25
CA GLU A 58 53.23 -175.73 154.08
C GLU A 58 52.46 -175.51 152.79
N ALA A 59 51.35 -176.20 152.61
CA ALA A 59 50.40 -175.94 151.54
C ALA A 59 49.87 -174.49 151.60
N ALA A 60 49.53 -173.97 152.80
CA ALA A 60 49.10 -172.59 152.96
C ALA A 60 50.21 -171.57 152.64
N ARG A 61 51.46 -171.81 153.07
CA ARG A 61 52.62 -170.97 152.68
C ARG A 61 52.88 -171.03 151.17
N GLY A 62 52.78 -172.22 150.56
CA GLY A 62 52.92 -172.42 149.11
C GLY A 62 51.86 -171.66 148.32
N LEU A 63 50.58 -171.82 148.69
CA LEU A 63 49.47 -171.07 148.11
C LEU A 63 49.61 -169.56 148.32
N SER A 64 50.06 -169.12 149.50
CA SER A 64 50.33 -167.69 149.75
C SER A 64 51.44 -167.14 148.86
N LYS A 65 52.51 -167.90 148.62
CA LYS A 65 53.59 -167.52 147.71
C LYS A 65 53.12 -167.48 146.26
N ILE A 66 52.35 -168.49 145.82
CA ILE A 66 51.78 -168.53 144.47
C ILE A 66 50.80 -167.37 144.26
N ASN A 67 49.93 -167.08 145.23
CA ASN A 67 49.02 -165.94 145.16
C ASN A 67 49.79 -164.62 145.07
N GLN A 68 50.85 -164.41 145.87
CA GLN A 68 51.68 -163.22 145.75
C GLN A 68 52.30 -163.12 144.34
N GLN A 69 52.89 -164.20 143.83
CA GLN A 69 53.48 -164.23 142.48
C GLN A 69 52.44 -163.95 141.37
N LEU A 70 51.19 -164.41 141.54
CA LEU A 70 50.09 -164.11 140.64
C LEU A 70 49.64 -162.64 140.73
N THR A 71 49.60 -162.06 141.94
CA THR A 71 49.30 -160.63 142.16
C THR A 71 50.41 -159.73 141.59
N ASP A 72 51.68 -160.09 141.79
CA ASP A 72 52.83 -159.37 141.23
C ASP A 72 52.81 -159.44 139.68
N LEU A 73 52.49 -160.60 139.11
CA LEU A 73 52.34 -160.78 137.66
C LEU A 73 51.13 -160.00 137.12
N GLN A 74 50.00 -160.01 137.83
CA GLN A 74 48.83 -159.22 137.48
C GLN A 74 49.18 -157.73 137.46
N HIS A 75 49.74 -157.18 138.53
CA HIS A 75 50.08 -155.75 138.58
C HIS A 75 51.13 -155.35 137.54
N ASN A 76 52.10 -156.21 137.23
CA ASN A 76 53.06 -155.94 136.16
C ASN A 76 52.40 -155.99 134.76
N THR A 77 51.49 -156.93 134.50
CA THR A 77 50.77 -157.00 133.22
C THR A 77 49.74 -155.87 133.06
N GLU A 78 49.06 -155.47 134.14
CA GLU A 78 48.21 -154.28 134.21
C GLU A 78 49.02 -153.01 133.90
N ARG A 79 50.18 -152.82 134.56
CA ARG A 79 51.07 -151.67 134.34
C ARG A 79 51.54 -151.60 132.89
N ASN A 80 52.05 -152.69 132.35
CA ASN A 80 52.53 -152.76 130.96
C ASN A 80 51.39 -152.50 129.97
N SER A 81 50.17 -152.98 130.26
CA SER A 81 48.99 -152.72 129.42
C SER A 81 48.60 -151.24 129.46
N ILE A 82 48.62 -150.60 130.62
CA ILE A 82 48.35 -149.15 130.77
C ILE A 82 49.39 -148.32 130.02
N GLU A 83 50.67 -148.68 130.10
CA GLU A 83 51.76 -148.00 129.39
C GLU A 83 51.63 -148.14 127.87
N ILE A 84 51.35 -149.35 127.38
CA ILE A 84 51.07 -149.60 125.95
C ILE A 84 49.85 -148.79 125.48
N ILE A 85 48.76 -148.77 126.25
CA ILE A 85 47.56 -147.97 125.94
C ILE A 85 47.86 -146.47 125.93
N ALA A 86 48.71 -145.97 126.83
CA ALA A 86 49.11 -144.56 126.86
C ALA A 86 49.97 -144.19 125.64
N VAL A 87 50.93 -145.03 125.26
CA VAL A 87 51.76 -144.83 124.06
C VAL A 87 50.94 -144.91 122.77
N LEU A 88 49.96 -145.83 122.70
CA LEU A 88 49.04 -145.92 121.56
C LEU A 88 48.18 -144.66 121.46
N ARG A 89 47.46 -144.27 122.53
CA ARG A 89 46.65 -143.03 122.55
C ARG A 89 47.44 -141.78 122.19
N SER A 90 48.70 -141.67 122.65
CA SER A 90 49.59 -140.56 122.29
C SER A 90 49.91 -140.53 120.79
N LYS A 91 50.13 -141.70 120.17
CA LYS A 91 50.31 -141.83 118.72
C LYS A 91 49.01 -141.56 117.95
N ASP A 92 47.88 -142.03 118.45
CA ASP A 92 46.57 -141.83 117.83
C ASP A 92 46.22 -140.34 117.78
N LEU A 93 46.36 -139.62 118.91
CA LEU A 93 46.23 -138.15 118.97
C LEU A 93 47.20 -137.44 118.00
N GLN A 94 48.48 -137.83 118.00
CA GLN A 94 49.45 -137.28 117.04
C GLN A 94 49.12 -137.61 115.57
N ASN A 95 48.32 -138.63 115.29
CA ASN A 95 47.86 -138.97 113.94
C ASN A 95 46.60 -138.18 113.59
N GLU A 96 45.66 -138.01 114.53
CA GLU A 96 44.50 -137.14 114.39
C GLU A 96 44.91 -135.67 114.15
N GLU A 97 45.89 -135.15 114.89
CA GLU A 97 46.48 -133.82 114.66
C GLU A 97 47.06 -133.67 113.25
N LYS A 98 47.79 -134.68 112.76
CA LYS A 98 48.35 -134.71 111.40
C LYS A 98 47.25 -134.81 110.33
N ILE A 99 46.21 -135.60 110.58
CA ILE A 99 45.05 -135.73 109.67
C ILE A 99 44.34 -134.38 109.55
N MET A 100 44.00 -133.73 110.68
CA MET A 100 43.37 -132.41 110.66
C MET A 100 44.23 -131.36 109.95
N ALA A 101 45.56 -131.34 110.19
CA ALA A 101 46.47 -130.42 109.52
C ALA A 101 46.55 -130.66 108.00
N LEU A 102 46.62 -131.93 107.56
CA LEU A 102 46.62 -132.30 106.15
C LEU A 102 45.28 -132.02 105.47
N GLU A 103 44.15 -132.27 106.15
CA GLU A 103 42.82 -131.92 105.65
C GLU A 103 42.67 -130.40 105.50
N GLN A 104 43.09 -129.61 106.49
CA GLN A 104 43.09 -128.16 106.40
C GLN A 104 43.96 -127.66 105.24
N GLN A 105 45.16 -128.24 105.04
CA GLN A 105 46.03 -127.91 103.92
C GLN A 105 45.39 -128.28 102.57
N ILE A 106 44.76 -129.45 102.47
CA ILE A 106 44.03 -129.89 101.27
C ILE A 106 42.88 -128.92 100.94
N GLN A 107 42.14 -128.40 101.93
CA GLN A 107 41.09 -127.41 101.68
C GLN A 107 41.66 -126.04 101.30
N LEU A 108 42.78 -125.61 101.89
CA LEU A 108 43.44 -124.37 101.54
C LEU A 108 43.94 -124.39 100.08
N GLU A 109 44.65 -125.45 99.68
CA GLU A 109 45.13 -125.57 98.30
C GLU A 109 43.97 -125.75 97.29
N LYS A 110 42.87 -126.42 97.66
CA LYS A 110 41.65 -126.46 96.84
C LYS A 110 41.04 -125.07 96.62
N THR A 111 40.94 -124.25 97.67
CA THR A 111 40.38 -122.89 97.55
C THR A 111 41.31 -121.97 96.75
N ARG A 112 42.63 -122.05 96.96
CA ARG A 112 43.63 -121.35 96.12
C ARG A 112 43.50 -121.77 94.65
N ALA A 113 43.49 -123.06 94.34
CA ALA A 113 43.39 -123.56 92.97
C ALA A 113 42.07 -123.17 92.28
N SER A 114 40.95 -123.11 93.01
CA SER A 114 39.68 -122.59 92.47
C SER A 114 39.78 -121.11 92.16
N GLN A 115 40.29 -120.30 93.10
CA GLN A 115 40.47 -118.86 92.91
C GLN A 115 41.45 -118.55 91.76
N GLU A 116 42.55 -119.28 91.62
CA GLU A 116 43.49 -119.12 90.50
C GLU A 116 42.84 -119.46 89.16
N LYS A 117 42.05 -120.56 89.10
CA LYS A 117 41.28 -120.95 87.91
C LYS A 117 40.21 -119.90 87.56
N GLU A 118 39.47 -119.38 88.54
CA GLU A 118 38.45 -118.35 88.37
C GLU A 118 39.05 -117.02 87.89
N ASN A 119 40.17 -116.59 88.50
CA ASN A 119 40.92 -115.42 88.07
C ASN A 119 41.47 -115.58 86.64
N LEU A 120 41.99 -116.77 86.28
CA LEU A 120 42.50 -117.05 84.95
C LEU A 120 41.38 -117.06 83.90
N ALA A 121 40.23 -117.68 84.23
CA ALA A 121 39.04 -117.66 83.39
C ALA A 121 38.53 -116.23 83.18
N ALA A 122 38.39 -115.44 84.25
CA ALA A 122 37.95 -114.04 84.16
C ALA A 122 38.88 -113.19 83.28
N ARG A 123 40.21 -113.35 83.40
CA ARG A 123 41.19 -112.66 82.55
C ARG A 123 41.02 -113.03 81.07
N TYR A 124 40.88 -114.31 80.75
CA TYR A 124 40.67 -114.74 79.36
C TYR A 124 39.31 -114.32 78.81
N THR A 125 38.23 -114.37 79.60
CA THR A 125 36.91 -113.85 79.19
C THR A 125 36.97 -112.34 78.88
N LEU A 126 37.66 -111.55 79.71
CA LEU A 126 37.87 -110.12 79.42
C LEU A 126 38.69 -109.92 78.12
N GLN A 127 39.76 -110.69 77.92
CA GLN A 127 40.59 -110.62 76.71
C GLN A 127 39.80 -111.04 75.44
N ILE A 128 38.93 -112.04 75.53
CA ILE A 128 38.04 -112.47 74.45
C ILE A 128 37.06 -111.35 74.12
N ASN A 129 36.34 -110.82 75.11
CA ASN A 129 35.40 -109.72 74.93
C ASN A 129 36.08 -108.47 74.31
N GLU A 130 37.28 -108.13 74.75
CA GLU A 130 38.08 -107.04 74.17
C GLU A 130 38.42 -107.28 72.69
N LEU A 131 38.74 -108.52 72.30
CA LEU A 131 39.05 -108.88 70.92
C LEU A 131 37.79 -108.92 70.05
N GLU A 132 36.66 -109.41 70.58
CA GLU A 132 35.36 -109.33 69.92
C GLU A 132 34.93 -107.88 69.65
N GLU A 133 35.04 -106.98 70.63
CA GLU A 133 34.70 -105.56 70.44
C GLU A 133 35.69 -104.81 69.55
N LYS A 134 36.93 -105.30 69.39
CA LYS A 134 37.88 -104.81 68.37
C LYS A 134 37.52 -105.37 66.98
N PHE A 135 37.03 -106.61 66.89
CA PHE A 135 36.60 -107.24 65.66
C PHE A 135 35.30 -106.63 65.12
N LYS A 136 34.26 -106.47 65.96
CA LYS A 136 32.98 -105.84 65.60
C LYS A 136 33.18 -104.45 65.01
N ARG A 137 34.01 -103.61 65.64
CA ARG A 137 34.36 -102.27 65.12
C ARG A 137 35.03 -102.32 63.75
N ARG A 138 36.06 -103.17 63.57
CA ARG A 138 36.70 -103.35 62.26
C ARG A 138 35.74 -103.90 61.19
N SER A 139 34.77 -104.73 61.57
CA SER A 139 33.72 -105.19 60.64
C SER A 139 32.88 -104.00 60.18
N SER A 140 32.33 -103.20 61.10
CA SER A 140 31.56 -102.01 60.72
C SER A 140 32.36 -100.97 59.92
N GLU A 141 33.65 -100.79 60.22
CA GLU A 141 34.56 -99.95 59.43
C GLU A 141 34.72 -100.50 58.00
N PHE A 142 34.88 -101.82 57.85
CA PHE A 142 34.98 -102.49 56.55
C PHE A 142 33.66 -102.42 55.75
N ASP A 143 32.52 -102.64 56.41
CA ASP A 143 31.19 -102.58 55.80
C ASP A 143 30.90 -101.16 55.26
N MET A 144 31.23 -100.12 56.04
CA MET A 144 31.14 -98.72 55.59
C MET A 144 32.04 -98.44 54.38
N ILE A 145 33.32 -98.87 54.42
CA ILE A 145 34.25 -98.72 53.29
C ILE A 145 33.76 -99.46 52.04
N GLN A 146 33.09 -100.61 52.20
CA GLN A 146 32.50 -101.36 51.10
C GLN A 146 31.30 -100.63 50.48
N GLU A 147 30.48 -99.94 51.28
CA GLU A 147 29.40 -99.08 50.78
C GLU A 147 29.94 -97.83 50.07
N GLU A 148 30.94 -97.15 50.62
CA GLU A 148 31.61 -96.01 49.96
C GLU A 148 32.24 -96.42 48.63
N LEU A 149 32.95 -97.56 48.59
CA LEU A 149 33.55 -98.12 47.38
C LEU A 149 32.49 -98.43 46.32
N LYS A 150 31.31 -98.93 46.71
CA LYS A 150 30.17 -99.16 45.81
C LYS A 150 29.66 -97.84 45.22
N ILE A 151 29.50 -96.79 46.03
CA ILE A 151 29.08 -95.45 45.57
C ILE A 151 30.11 -94.87 44.59
N ILE A 152 31.41 -94.99 44.89
CA ILE A 152 32.50 -94.55 44.00
C ILE A 152 32.49 -95.33 42.68
N ASN A 153 32.26 -96.64 42.73
CA ASN A 153 32.19 -97.49 41.54
C ASN A 153 30.98 -97.11 40.64
N ASP A 154 29.81 -96.87 41.23
CA ASP A 154 28.62 -96.42 40.50
C ASP A 154 28.76 -94.97 39.96
N PHE A 155 29.51 -94.10 40.64
CA PHE A 155 29.93 -92.82 40.08
C PHE A 155 30.88 -93.00 38.88
N LEU A 156 31.89 -93.87 38.98
CA LEU A 156 32.84 -94.14 37.89
C LEU A 156 32.17 -94.72 36.65
N LYS A 157 31.10 -95.53 36.79
CA LYS A 157 30.27 -96.02 35.67
C LYS A 157 29.48 -94.89 34.99
N LYS A 158 28.94 -93.95 35.77
CA LYS A 158 28.12 -92.82 35.25
C LYS A 158 28.96 -91.68 34.70
N LYS A 159 30.18 -91.48 35.23
CA LYS A 159 31.12 -90.43 34.82
C LYS A 159 31.28 -90.31 33.28
N PRO A 160 31.63 -91.36 32.51
CA PRO A 160 31.79 -91.25 31.06
C PRO A 160 30.48 -90.90 30.33
N GLN A 161 29.32 -91.26 30.88
CA GLN A 161 28.02 -90.87 30.30
C GLN A 161 27.80 -89.36 30.48
N MET A 162 28.00 -88.84 31.69
CA MET A 162 27.90 -87.39 31.97
C MET A 162 28.95 -86.57 31.19
N GLU A 163 30.18 -87.08 31.04
CA GLU A 163 31.23 -86.42 30.25
C GLU A 163 30.88 -86.40 28.74
N GLN A 164 30.27 -87.47 28.21
CA GLN A 164 29.80 -87.51 26.83
C GLN A 164 28.55 -86.64 26.60
N GLU A 165 27.62 -86.58 27.56
CA GLU A 165 26.48 -85.66 27.52
C GLU A 165 26.93 -84.19 27.52
N LEU A 166 27.89 -83.82 28.38
CA LEU A 166 28.50 -82.50 28.39
C LEU A 166 29.24 -82.17 27.09
N LYS A 167 29.88 -83.16 26.45
CA LYS A 167 30.49 -82.99 25.12
C LYS A 167 29.42 -82.75 24.05
N ASN A 168 28.39 -83.59 23.98
CA ASN A 168 27.28 -83.48 23.03
C ASN A 168 26.58 -82.12 23.17
N MET A 169 26.33 -81.65 24.39
CA MET A 169 25.69 -80.36 24.64
C MET A 169 26.54 -79.18 24.19
N LYS A 170 27.87 -79.23 24.35
CA LYS A 170 28.77 -78.21 23.79
C LYS A 170 28.74 -78.21 22.26
N GLU A 171 28.89 -79.38 21.65
CA GLU A 171 28.86 -79.55 20.20
C GLU A 171 27.51 -79.09 19.58
N ASN A 172 26.38 -79.34 20.26
CA ASN A 172 25.07 -78.83 19.88
C ASN A 172 24.99 -77.29 19.96
N VAL A 173 25.57 -76.68 21.00
CA VAL A 173 25.63 -75.21 21.13
C VAL A 173 26.51 -74.62 20.04
N ASP A 174 27.73 -75.13 19.85
CA ASP A 174 28.67 -74.64 18.82
C ASP A 174 28.05 -74.73 17.39
N ASN A 175 27.34 -75.83 17.09
CA ASN A 175 26.61 -76.00 15.83
C ASN A 175 25.43 -75.03 15.67
N ALA A 176 24.65 -74.81 16.73
CA ALA A 176 23.55 -73.83 16.71
C ALA A 176 24.09 -72.41 16.50
N ASP A 177 25.16 -72.03 17.21
CA ASP A 177 25.84 -70.74 17.08
C ASP A 177 26.38 -70.53 15.66
N LEU A 178 26.91 -71.58 15.04
CA LEU A 178 27.37 -71.56 13.65
C LEU A 178 26.23 -71.38 12.65
N GLU A 179 25.08 -72.06 12.81
CA GLU A 179 23.90 -71.86 11.94
C GLU A 179 23.21 -70.51 12.16
N HIS A 180 23.22 -69.98 13.38
CA HIS A 180 22.79 -68.61 13.66
C HIS A 180 23.70 -67.59 12.96
N LYS A 181 25.03 -67.73 13.04
CA LYS A 181 25.99 -66.86 12.32
C LYS A 181 25.83 -66.93 10.79
N LYS A 182 25.71 -68.14 10.23
CA LYS A 182 25.39 -68.35 8.79
C LYS A 182 24.08 -67.69 8.39
N THR A 183 23.06 -67.75 9.25
CA THR A 183 21.74 -67.20 8.98
C THR A 183 21.69 -65.68 9.12
N LEU A 184 22.42 -65.10 10.08
CA LEU A 184 22.61 -63.66 10.21
C LEU A 184 23.29 -63.09 8.96
N ALA A 185 24.45 -63.63 8.55
CA ALA A 185 25.14 -63.20 7.33
C ALA A 185 24.27 -63.33 6.06
N ARG A 186 23.44 -64.37 5.98
CA ARG A 186 22.47 -64.56 4.88
C ARG A 186 21.34 -63.51 4.89
N MET A 187 20.96 -63.00 6.06
CA MET A 187 20.00 -61.89 6.19
C MET A 187 20.66 -60.55 5.89
N GLU A 188 21.86 -60.29 6.43
CA GLU A 188 22.64 -59.07 6.18
C GLU A 188 22.89 -58.85 4.69
N LEU A 189 23.29 -59.90 3.95
CA LEU A 189 23.45 -59.85 2.49
C LEU A 189 22.14 -59.53 1.77
N LYS A 190 21.00 -60.07 2.23
CA LYS A 190 19.67 -59.73 1.67
C LYS A 190 19.29 -58.28 1.97
N PHE A 191 19.54 -57.79 3.18
CA PHE A 191 19.29 -56.40 3.55
C PHE A 191 20.17 -55.45 2.74
N PHE A 192 21.45 -55.77 2.52
CA PHE A 192 22.35 -54.98 1.69
C PHE A 192 21.89 -54.94 0.23
N ASN A 193 21.56 -56.09 -0.37
CA ASN A 193 21.04 -56.15 -1.75
C ASN A 193 19.73 -55.38 -1.92
N ASN A 194 18.80 -55.51 -0.96
CA ASN A 194 17.53 -54.78 -0.97
C ASN A 194 17.75 -53.27 -0.79
N LYS A 195 18.69 -52.87 0.08
CA LYS A 195 19.07 -51.46 0.27
C LYS A 195 19.59 -50.86 -1.04
N VAL A 196 20.58 -51.48 -1.67
CA VAL A 196 21.17 -51.02 -2.95
C VAL A 196 20.11 -50.99 -4.07
N HIS A 197 19.17 -51.93 -4.08
CA HIS A 197 18.06 -51.92 -5.04
C HIS A 197 17.12 -50.73 -4.83
N LEU A 198 16.73 -50.44 -3.59
CA LEU A 198 15.86 -49.31 -3.24
C LEU A 198 16.56 -47.94 -3.43
N GLU A 199 17.86 -47.85 -3.12
CA GLU A 199 18.67 -46.66 -3.39
C GLU A 199 18.71 -46.38 -4.90
N LYS A 200 18.98 -47.40 -5.72
CA LYS A 200 18.96 -47.28 -7.19
C LYS A 200 17.56 -46.95 -7.75
N GLU A 201 16.49 -47.49 -7.17
CA GLU A 201 15.12 -47.15 -7.57
C GLU A 201 14.77 -45.69 -7.22
N ALA A 202 15.25 -45.19 -6.08
CA ALA A 202 15.10 -43.80 -5.68
C ALA A 202 15.92 -42.85 -6.58
N GLU A 203 17.18 -43.18 -6.86
CA GLU A 203 18.02 -42.46 -7.83
C GLU A 203 17.36 -42.39 -9.20
N GLN A 204 16.82 -43.50 -9.71
CA GLN A 204 16.12 -43.52 -11.00
C GLN A 204 14.85 -42.66 -10.99
N LYS A 205 14.07 -42.65 -9.88
CA LYS A 205 12.92 -41.75 -9.73
C LYS A 205 13.35 -40.28 -9.70
N ILE A 206 14.44 -39.95 -9.01
CA ILE A 206 15.01 -38.59 -8.97
C ILE A 206 15.48 -38.17 -10.38
N ALA A 207 16.16 -39.04 -11.11
CA ALA A 207 16.60 -38.77 -12.48
C ALA A 207 15.42 -38.51 -13.43
N VAL A 208 14.37 -39.34 -13.40
CA VAL A 208 13.15 -39.14 -14.22
C VAL A 208 12.41 -37.86 -13.84
N LEU A 209 12.37 -37.48 -12.55
CA LEU A 209 11.81 -36.20 -12.12
C LEU A 209 12.65 -35.00 -12.58
N ALA A 210 13.98 -35.11 -12.57
CA ALA A 210 14.89 -34.08 -13.06
C ALA A 210 14.79 -33.91 -14.59
N GLU A 211 14.76 -35.00 -15.36
CA GLU A 211 14.49 -34.96 -16.80
C GLU A 211 13.12 -34.35 -17.10
N ARG A 212 12.08 -34.72 -16.35
CA ARG A 212 10.74 -34.14 -16.53
C ARG A 212 10.73 -32.63 -16.25
N ALA A 213 11.31 -32.19 -15.15
CA ALA A 213 11.41 -30.78 -14.79
C ALA A 213 12.25 -29.99 -15.81
N HIS A 214 13.32 -30.58 -16.35
CA HIS A 214 14.14 -29.96 -17.39
C HIS A 214 13.37 -29.81 -18.71
N ASN A 215 12.69 -30.87 -19.16
CA ASN A 215 11.84 -30.83 -20.35
C ASN A 215 10.67 -29.84 -20.20
N GLU A 216 10.05 -29.77 -19.02
CA GLU A 216 8.99 -28.80 -18.74
C GLU A 216 9.52 -27.35 -18.75
N ALA A 217 10.70 -27.10 -18.15
CA ALA A 217 11.36 -25.80 -18.21
C ALA A 217 11.76 -25.41 -19.64
N ILE A 218 12.22 -26.36 -20.47
CA ILE A 218 12.45 -26.13 -21.90
C ILE A 218 11.15 -25.70 -22.58
N ILE A 219 10.05 -26.45 -22.42
CA ILE A 219 8.75 -26.13 -23.03
C ILE A 219 8.25 -24.75 -22.61
N GLN A 220 8.38 -24.39 -21.32
CA GLN A 220 7.99 -23.07 -20.81
C GLN A 220 8.86 -21.94 -21.40
N LEU A 221 10.17 -22.12 -21.52
CA LEU A 221 11.07 -21.16 -22.18
C LEU A 221 10.76 -21.02 -23.68
N ASP A 222 10.40 -22.12 -24.33
CA ASP A 222 10.09 -22.21 -25.74
C ASP A 222 8.74 -21.52 -26.07
N ASP A 223 7.72 -21.68 -25.20
CA ASP A 223 6.45 -20.94 -25.28
C ASP A 223 6.58 -19.45 -24.89
N ALA A 224 7.40 -19.12 -23.88
CA ALA A 224 7.73 -17.73 -23.56
C ALA A 224 8.42 -17.05 -24.76
N SER A 225 9.37 -17.74 -25.40
CA SER A 225 10.05 -17.27 -26.61
C SER A 225 9.07 -17.10 -27.78
N ARG A 226 8.21 -18.09 -28.05
CA ARG A 226 7.13 -17.97 -29.05
C ARG A 226 6.19 -16.80 -28.76
N SER A 227 5.90 -16.52 -27.50
CA SER A 227 5.07 -15.37 -27.09
C SER A 227 5.78 -14.04 -27.36
N MET A 228 7.04 -13.92 -26.96
CA MET A 228 7.86 -12.74 -27.27
C MET A 228 8.02 -12.51 -28.77
N PHE A 229 8.20 -13.56 -29.58
CA PHE A 229 8.22 -13.43 -31.05
C PHE A 229 6.88 -12.94 -31.62
N LYS A 230 5.75 -13.45 -31.14
CA LYS A 230 4.41 -12.96 -31.55
C LYS A 230 4.23 -11.48 -31.22
N GLU A 231 4.62 -11.06 -30.03
CA GLU A 231 4.53 -9.65 -29.62
C GLU A 231 5.53 -8.78 -30.39
N ASN A 232 6.75 -9.25 -30.64
CA ASN A 232 7.71 -8.54 -31.49
C ASN A 232 7.19 -8.33 -32.93
N VAL A 233 6.50 -9.32 -33.50
CA VAL A 233 5.79 -9.17 -34.79
C VAL A 233 4.63 -8.18 -34.68
N ARG A 234 3.86 -8.18 -33.58
CA ARG A 234 2.78 -7.20 -33.34
C ARG A 234 3.32 -5.77 -33.24
N LEU A 235 4.41 -5.57 -32.50
CA LEU A 235 5.10 -4.29 -32.32
C LEU A 235 5.73 -3.81 -33.63
N ASN A 236 6.39 -4.69 -34.40
CA ASN A 236 6.90 -4.34 -35.73
C ASN A 236 5.77 -3.96 -36.70
N LYS A 237 4.60 -4.61 -36.61
CA LYS A 237 3.42 -4.21 -37.41
C LYS A 237 2.90 -2.83 -36.98
N ALA A 238 2.85 -2.54 -35.68
CA ALA A 238 2.46 -1.21 -35.16
C ALA A 238 3.45 -0.12 -35.59
N LEU A 239 4.75 -0.37 -35.47
CA LEU A 239 5.82 0.50 -35.97
C LEU A 239 5.68 0.74 -37.49
N GLY A 240 5.37 -0.31 -38.27
CA GLY A 240 5.09 -0.20 -39.70
C GLY A 240 3.84 0.62 -40.05
N TYR A 241 2.82 0.67 -39.18
CA TYR A 241 1.71 1.62 -39.33
C TYR A 241 2.16 3.06 -39.05
N HIS A 242 2.88 3.31 -37.95
CA HIS A 242 3.38 4.66 -37.62
C HIS A 242 4.41 5.19 -38.64
N ILE A 243 5.24 4.34 -39.24
CA ILE A 243 6.13 4.73 -40.34
C ILE A 243 5.31 5.22 -41.54
N LYS A 244 4.26 4.50 -41.94
CA LYS A 244 3.36 4.92 -43.03
C LYS A 244 2.58 6.18 -42.69
N GLU A 245 2.11 6.32 -41.46
CA GLU A 245 1.46 7.52 -40.95
C GLU A 245 2.40 8.74 -41.04
N VAL A 246 3.66 8.60 -40.60
CA VAL A 246 4.69 9.65 -40.73
C VAL A 246 5.05 9.93 -42.19
N GLU A 247 5.10 8.92 -43.07
CA GLU A 247 5.29 9.13 -44.51
C GLU A 247 4.12 9.88 -45.15
N ASP A 248 2.87 9.53 -44.83
CA ASP A 248 1.69 10.19 -45.37
C ASP A 248 1.47 11.58 -44.77
N LEU A 249 1.89 11.81 -43.52
CA LEU A 249 1.99 13.16 -42.93
C LEU A 249 3.08 13.98 -43.64
N ARG A 250 4.26 13.40 -43.94
CA ARG A 250 5.29 14.07 -44.76
C ARG A 250 4.79 14.42 -46.16
N LYS A 251 4.07 13.50 -46.84
CA LYS A 251 3.45 13.76 -48.16
C LYS A 251 2.44 14.90 -48.09
N ARG A 252 1.54 14.91 -47.09
CA ARG A 252 0.60 16.02 -46.88
C ARG A 252 1.31 17.33 -46.56
N ASN A 253 2.34 17.31 -45.72
CA ASN A 253 3.10 18.51 -45.36
C ASN A 253 3.91 19.06 -46.54
N ALA A 254 4.43 18.20 -47.42
CA ALA A 254 5.06 18.60 -48.68
C ALA A 254 4.03 19.17 -49.67
N ALA A 255 2.85 18.55 -49.81
CA ALA A 255 1.77 19.07 -50.65
C ALA A 255 1.25 20.42 -50.14
N LEU A 256 1.12 20.60 -48.82
CA LEU A 256 0.78 21.90 -48.21
C LEU A 256 1.90 22.92 -48.35
N ALA A 257 3.18 22.52 -48.36
CA ALA A 257 4.29 23.43 -48.63
C ALA A 257 4.28 23.91 -50.10
N GLU A 258 4.00 23.01 -51.04
CA GLU A 258 3.81 23.33 -52.46
C GLU A 258 2.58 24.21 -52.69
N GLU A 259 1.44 23.91 -52.04
CA GLU A 259 0.24 24.74 -52.09
C GLU A 259 0.49 26.13 -51.50
N ASN A 260 1.17 26.24 -50.36
CA ASN A 260 1.58 27.53 -49.81
C ASN A 260 2.53 28.28 -50.76
N HIS A 261 3.46 27.59 -51.43
CA HIS A 261 4.36 28.22 -52.41
C HIS A 261 3.58 28.73 -53.64
N ILE A 262 2.63 27.96 -54.15
CA ILE A 262 1.72 28.37 -55.25
C ILE A 262 0.82 29.53 -54.80
N LEU A 263 0.33 29.53 -53.57
CA LEU A 263 -0.47 30.62 -53.01
C LEU A 263 0.36 31.88 -52.78
N ASP A 264 1.61 31.79 -52.34
CA ASP A 264 2.52 32.94 -52.23
C ASP A 264 2.90 33.48 -53.63
N LEU A 265 3.14 32.64 -54.63
CA LEU A 265 3.35 33.06 -56.03
C LEU A 265 2.08 33.70 -56.64
N HIS A 266 0.90 33.16 -56.34
CA HIS A 266 -0.37 33.75 -56.76
C HIS A 266 -0.63 35.09 -56.04
N LYS A 267 -0.28 35.18 -54.76
CA LYS A 267 -0.34 36.40 -53.96
C LYS A 267 0.66 37.44 -54.46
N GLU A 268 1.87 37.06 -54.83
CA GLU A 268 2.88 37.93 -55.46
C GLU A 268 2.37 38.44 -56.81
N ARG A 269 1.86 37.57 -57.69
CA ARG A 269 1.23 38.00 -58.96
C ARG A 269 -0.04 38.85 -58.76
N SER A 270 -0.81 38.60 -57.72
CA SER A 270 -1.96 39.43 -57.33
C SER A 270 -1.51 40.78 -56.75
N GLN A 271 -0.41 40.80 -56.00
CA GLN A 271 0.24 42.00 -55.49
C GLN A 271 0.81 42.83 -56.66
N ASP A 272 1.45 42.20 -57.64
CA ASP A 272 1.96 42.86 -58.85
C ASP A 272 0.82 43.44 -59.70
N THR A 273 -0.23 42.66 -59.98
CA THR A 273 -1.38 43.17 -60.76
C THR A 273 -2.18 44.22 -59.97
N SER A 274 -2.18 44.16 -58.64
CA SER A 274 -2.65 45.23 -57.76
C SER A 274 -1.74 46.47 -57.86
N ASN A 275 -0.42 46.33 -57.76
CA ASN A 275 0.55 47.43 -57.91
C ASN A 275 0.45 48.09 -59.29
N ASP A 276 0.23 47.30 -60.34
CA ASP A 276 0.10 47.72 -61.73
C ASP A 276 -1.24 48.42 -61.99
N THR A 277 -2.34 47.95 -61.39
CA THR A 277 -3.63 48.65 -61.41
C THR A 277 -3.65 49.88 -60.50
N ILE A 278 -2.96 49.88 -59.36
CA ILE A 278 -2.71 51.05 -58.51
C ILE A 278 -1.86 52.08 -59.25
N SER A 279 -0.85 51.67 -60.02
CA SER A 279 -0.04 52.57 -60.85
C SER A 279 -0.85 53.19 -61.99
N LYS A 280 -1.70 52.39 -62.66
CA LYS A 280 -2.66 52.88 -63.66
C LYS A 280 -3.70 53.81 -63.05
N LEU A 281 -4.22 53.49 -61.86
CA LEU A 281 -5.11 54.36 -61.08
C LEU A 281 -4.40 55.61 -60.57
N ALA A 282 -3.10 55.59 -60.29
CA ALA A 282 -2.33 56.77 -59.91
C ALA A 282 -2.15 57.72 -61.11
N ALA A 283 -1.88 57.18 -62.30
CA ALA A 283 -1.83 57.95 -63.55
C ALA A 283 -3.22 58.48 -63.98
N GLN A 284 -4.29 57.72 -63.75
CA GLN A 284 -5.66 58.22 -63.91
C GLN A 284 -6.03 59.25 -62.82
N ARG A 285 -5.54 59.07 -61.58
CA ARG A 285 -5.79 60.01 -60.48
C ARG A 285 -5.02 61.31 -60.67
N SER A 286 -3.80 61.30 -61.21
CA SER A 286 -3.06 62.52 -61.53
C SER A 286 -3.73 63.32 -62.65
N THR A 287 -4.14 62.67 -63.73
CA THR A 287 -4.93 63.31 -64.81
C THR A 287 -6.31 63.76 -64.33
N VAL A 288 -6.99 63.01 -63.45
CA VAL A 288 -8.23 63.46 -62.79
C VAL A 288 -7.99 64.61 -61.81
N THR A 289 -6.87 64.69 -61.09
CA THR A 289 -6.55 65.88 -60.28
C THR A 289 -6.18 67.08 -61.14
N GLU A 290 -5.53 66.89 -62.28
CA GLU A 290 -5.23 67.98 -63.23
C GLU A 290 -6.51 68.51 -63.90
N LEU A 291 -7.42 67.61 -64.29
CA LEU A 291 -8.76 67.97 -64.77
C LEU A 291 -9.61 68.60 -63.66
N ARG A 292 -9.52 68.11 -62.41
CA ARG A 292 -10.20 68.73 -61.26
C ARG A 292 -9.60 70.06 -60.84
N ALA A 293 -8.31 70.31 -61.05
CA ALA A 293 -7.70 71.63 -60.86
C ALA A 293 -8.18 72.61 -61.94
N LYS A 294 -8.33 72.14 -63.20
CA LYS A 294 -8.95 72.93 -64.29
C LYS A 294 -10.44 73.18 -64.05
N VAL A 295 -11.18 72.20 -63.54
CA VAL A 295 -12.57 72.37 -63.11
C VAL A 295 -12.65 73.31 -61.91
N PHE A 296 -11.83 73.14 -60.87
CA PHE A 296 -11.81 74.01 -59.69
C PHE A 296 -11.43 75.46 -60.03
N THR A 297 -10.45 75.70 -60.91
CA THR A 297 -10.12 77.07 -61.35
C THR A 297 -11.22 77.69 -62.22
N LEU A 298 -11.93 76.90 -63.04
CA LEU A 298 -13.11 77.36 -63.76
C LEU A 298 -14.32 77.57 -62.84
N GLU A 299 -14.54 76.71 -61.85
CA GLU A 299 -15.59 76.81 -60.83
C GLU A 299 -15.31 77.94 -59.85
N GLN A 300 -14.05 78.23 -59.53
CA GLN A 300 -13.64 79.36 -58.69
C GLN A 300 -13.74 80.68 -59.48
N ALA A 301 -13.37 80.70 -60.77
CA ALA A 301 -13.65 81.84 -61.63
C ALA A 301 -15.16 82.08 -61.81
N LEU A 302 -15.96 81.00 -61.97
CA LEU A 302 -17.41 81.08 -62.04
C LEU A 302 -18.04 81.48 -60.69
N ALA A 303 -17.50 81.00 -59.57
CA ALA A 303 -17.97 81.34 -58.22
C ALA A 303 -17.57 82.77 -57.83
N CYS A 304 -16.40 83.26 -58.23
CA CYS A 304 -16.06 84.68 -58.13
C CYS A 304 -17.01 85.52 -58.99
N MET A 305 -17.22 85.18 -60.26
CA MET A 305 -18.19 85.88 -61.10
C MET A 305 -19.62 85.82 -60.54
N VAL A 306 -20.07 84.69 -59.96
CA VAL A 306 -21.41 84.54 -59.37
C VAL A 306 -21.52 85.22 -58.01
N ALA A 307 -20.45 85.25 -57.21
CA ALA A 307 -20.40 86.01 -55.97
C ALA A 307 -20.41 87.52 -56.26
N GLU A 308 -19.62 87.99 -57.24
CA GLU A 308 -19.70 89.33 -57.79
C GLU A 308 -21.11 89.61 -58.32
N PHE A 309 -21.73 88.70 -59.08
CA PHE A 309 -23.09 88.87 -59.60
C PHE A 309 -24.15 88.91 -58.51
N GLU A 310 -24.06 88.10 -57.45
CA GLU A 310 -25.01 88.15 -56.31
C GLU A 310 -24.74 89.35 -55.39
N LEU A 311 -23.50 89.82 -55.27
CA LEU A 311 -23.15 91.03 -54.51
C LEU A 311 -23.63 92.27 -55.26
N ASP A 312 -23.39 92.36 -56.57
CA ASP A 312 -23.88 93.45 -57.42
C ASP A 312 -25.41 93.37 -57.57
N LYS A 313 -26.03 92.18 -57.57
CA LYS A 313 -27.50 91.99 -57.51
C LYS A 313 -28.08 92.29 -56.13
N ALA A 314 -27.35 92.07 -55.04
CA ALA A 314 -27.75 92.49 -53.70
C ALA A 314 -27.67 94.02 -53.56
N ASP A 315 -26.59 94.65 -54.03
CA ASP A 315 -26.43 96.09 -54.03
C ASP A 315 -27.36 96.77 -55.04
N ILE A 316 -27.61 96.20 -56.23
CA ILE A 316 -28.67 96.66 -57.14
C ILE A 316 -30.05 96.53 -56.50
N LYS A 317 -30.34 95.45 -55.75
CA LYS A 317 -31.59 95.34 -54.96
C LYS A 317 -31.65 96.36 -53.83
N GLN A 318 -30.55 96.65 -53.14
CA GLN A 318 -30.50 97.62 -52.04
C GLN A 318 -30.59 99.05 -52.56
N ARG A 319 -29.83 99.41 -53.61
CA ARG A 319 -29.98 100.64 -54.40
C ARG A 319 -31.39 100.77 -54.97
N ALA A 320 -32.02 99.70 -55.45
CA ALA A 320 -33.40 99.72 -55.93
C ALA A 320 -34.42 99.87 -54.79
N ALA A 321 -34.21 99.24 -53.63
CA ALA A 321 -35.06 99.42 -52.45
C ALA A 321 -34.97 100.86 -51.93
N VAL A 322 -33.76 101.40 -51.75
CA VAL A 322 -33.52 102.80 -51.36
C VAL A 322 -34.07 103.76 -52.40
N ARG A 323 -33.87 103.53 -53.71
CA ARG A 323 -34.41 104.37 -54.80
C ARG A 323 -35.93 104.23 -54.95
N SER A 324 -36.53 103.10 -54.57
CA SER A 324 -38.00 102.92 -54.55
C SER A 324 -38.63 103.54 -53.30
N GLN A 325 -37.94 103.52 -52.16
CA GLN A 325 -38.39 104.16 -50.92
C GLN A 325 -38.23 105.68 -50.98
N ALA A 326 -37.07 106.19 -51.44
CA ALA A 326 -36.87 107.59 -51.77
C ALA A 326 -37.81 108.02 -52.92
N GLY A 327 -37.91 107.21 -53.97
CA GLY A 327 -38.83 107.44 -55.08
C GLY A 327 -40.30 107.46 -54.67
N GLY A 328 -40.70 106.70 -53.65
CA GLY A 328 -42.04 106.73 -53.06
C GLY A 328 -42.30 108.00 -52.25
N VAL A 329 -41.31 108.47 -51.48
CA VAL A 329 -41.36 109.78 -50.80
C VAL A 329 -41.41 110.91 -51.83
N GLU A 330 -40.64 110.84 -52.91
CA GLU A 330 -40.68 111.79 -54.01
C GLU A 330 -41.98 111.72 -54.81
N LEU A 331 -42.57 110.55 -55.03
CA LEU A 331 -43.87 110.40 -55.71
C LEU A 331 -45.00 111.02 -54.88
N ASP A 332 -45.03 110.77 -53.57
CA ASP A 332 -46.03 111.37 -52.68
C ASP A 332 -45.84 112.90 -52.54
N LYS A 333 -44.60 113.39 -52.49
CA LYS A 333 -44.26 114.82 -52.66
C LYS A 333 -44.77 115.36 -53.98
N LEU A 334 -44.45 114.71 -55.10
CA LEU A 334 -44.79 115.16 -56.46
C LEU A 334 -46.28 115.05 -56.77
N GLN A 335 -47.01 114.11 -56.17
CA GLN A 335 -48.45 113.97 -56.34
C GLN A 335 -49.21 115.02 -55.49
N LYS A 336 -48.69 115.35 -54.30
CA LYS A 336 -49.11 116.55 -53.54
C LYS A 336 -48.81 117.83 -54.33
N LEU A 337 -47.60 117.96 -54.88
CA LEU A 337 -47.16 119.09 -55.70
C LEU A 337 -47.98 119.24 -56.98
N LEU A 338 -48.32 118.14 -57.67
CA LEU A 338 -49.25 118.11 -58.81
C LEU A 338 -50.63 118.58 -58.39
N SER A 339 -51.16 118.12 -57.25
CA SER A 339 -52.46 118.60 -56.76
C SER A 339 -52.46 120.11 -56.45
N VAL A 340 -51.32 120.69 -56.04
CA VAL A 340 -51.17 122.13 -55.87
C VAL A 340 -51.00 122.82 -57.23
N ARG A 341 -50.16 122.28 -58.11
CA ARG A 341 -49.88 122.83 -59.43
C ARG A 341 -51.07 122.76 -60.38
N ASP A 342 -51.94 121.76 -60.34
CA ASP A 342 -53.18 121.75 -61.14
C ASP A 342 -54.20 122.77 -60.64
N ARG A 343 -54.26 123.03 -59.33
CA ARG A 343 -55.06 124.13 -58.76
C ARG A 343 -54.49 125.49 -59.20
N GLU A 344 -53.17 125.66 -59.17
CA GLU A 344 -52.49 126.84 -59.71
C GLU A 344 -52.66 126.98 -61.22
N LEU A 345 -52.50 125.91 -61.99
CA LEU A 345 -52.60 125.91 -63.46
C LEU A 345 -54.05 126.12 -63.89
N SER A 346 -55.03 125.76 -63.05
CA SER A 346 -56.45 126.15 -63.18
C SER A 346 -56.77 127.58 -62.72
N ARG A 347 -55.85 128.25 -62.00
CA ARG A 347 -55.87 129.69 -61.71
C ARG A 347 -55.19 130.47 -62.86
N VAL A 348 -54.04 130.00 -63.33
CA VAL A 348 -53.29 130.53 -64.48
C VAL A 348 -54.09 130.38 -65.78
N LYS A 349 -54.73 129.23 -66.08
CA LYS A 349 -55.65 129.07 -67.23
C LYS A 349 -56.91 129.94 -67.16
N ARG A 350 -57.18 130.62 -66.04
CA ARG A 350 -58.21 131.68 -65.94
C ARG A 350 -57.61 133.05 -66.21
N ILE A 351 -56.51 133.39 -65.53
CA ILE A 351 -55.80 134.66 -65.70
C ILE A 351 -55.28 134.83 -67.14
N ALA A 352 -54.65 133.79 -67.70
CA ALA A 352 -54.15 133.78 -69.07
C ALA A 352 -55.28 133.88 -70.12
N ARG A 353 -56.49 133.35 -69.84
CA ARG A 353 -57.65 133.58 -70.70
C ARG A 353 -58.05 135.05 -70.68
N SER A 354 -58.18 135.65 -69.49
CA SER A 354 -58.48 137.08 -69.34
C SER A 354 -57.42 138.00 -70.00
N VAL A 355 -56.14 137.63 -69.96
CA VAL A 355 -55.06 138.35 -70.65
C VAL A 355 -55.13 138.18 -72.17
N VAL A 356 -55.50 137.00 -72.68
CA VAL A 356 -55.71 136.77 -74.12
C VAL A 356 -56.96 137.50 -74.63
N GLU A 357 -58.04 137.55 -73.85
CA GLU A 357 -59.25 138.33 -74.15
C GLU A 357 -58.91 139.83 -74.22
N GLN A 358 -58.28 140.39 -73.18
CA GLN A 358 -57.82 141.80 -73.16
C GLN A 358 -56.83 142.13 -74.30
N ARG A 359 -56.01 141.16 -74.72
CA ARG A 359 -55.12 141.32 -75.88
C ARG A 359 -55.92 141.32 -77.19
N SER A 360 -56.87 140.41 -77.36
CA SER A 360 -57.73 140.35 -78.55
C SER A 360 -58.57 141.62 -78.69
N ASP A 361 -59.08 142.16 -77.58
CA ASP A 361 -59.76 143.46 -77.56
C ASP A 361 -58.84 144.59 -78.03
N MET A 362 -57.58 144.64 -77.56
CA MET A 362 -56.60 145.63 -78.06
C MET A 362 -56.26 145.43 -79.55
N GLU A 363 -56.15 144.20 -80.03
CA GLU A 363 -55.84 143.90 -81.44
C GLU A 363 -57.00 144.26 -82.38
N VAL A 364 -58.25 144.10 -81.92
CA VAL A 364 -59.46 144.61 -82.61
C VAL A 364 -59.46 146.14 -82.63
N LEU A 365 -59.25 146.81 -81.49
CA LEU A 365 -59.19 148.28 -81.42
C LEU A 365 -58.07 148.86 -82.30
N PHE A 366 -56.95 148.16 -82.43
CA PHE A 366 -55.84 148.52 -83.32
C PHE A 366 -56.21 148.35 -84.80
N HIS A 367 -56.90 147.26 -85.16
CA HIS A 367 -57.41 147.04 -86.52
C HIS A 367 -58.48 148.06 -86.91
N GLU A 368 -59.41 148.43 -86.01
CA GLU A 368 -60.38 149.50 -86.28
C GLU A 368 -59.67 150.84 -86.54
N ALA A 369 -58.69 151.21 -85.71
CA ALA A 369 -57.95 152.46 -85.86
C ALA A 369 -57.15 152.51 -87.19
N LEU A 370 -56.53 151.39 -87.59
CA LEU A 370 -55.90 151.25 -88.90
C LEU A 370 -56.90 151.30 -90.06
N SER A 371 -58.07 150.67 -89.91
CA SER A 371 -59.09 150.62 -90.97
C SER A 371 -59.68 152.02 -91.23
N HIS A 372 -60.02 152.77 -90.18
CA HIS A 372 -60.50 154.16 -90.31
C HIS A 372 -59.55 155.03 -91.13
N VAL A 373 -58.26 155.06 -90.79
CA VAL A 373 -57.29 155.91 -91.51
C VAL A 373 -57.04 155.41 -92.94
N LYS A 374 -57.09 154.09 -93.20
CA LYS A 374 -57.03 153.57 -94.58
C LYS A 374 -58.29 153.91 -95.40
N GLN A 375 -59.45 153.98 -94.76
CA GLN A 375 -60.70 154.44 -95.40
C GLN A 375 -60.59 155.92 -95.79
N GLU A 376 -60.11 156.78 -94.88
CA GLU A 376 -59.84 158.21 -95.15
C GLU A 376 -58.83 158.41 -96.30
N MET A 377 -57.73 157.65 -96.31
CA MET A 377 -56.73 157.73 -97.38
C MET A 377 -57.27 157.29 -98.74
N LEU A 378 -58.19 156.32 -98.79
CA LEU A 378 -58.86 155.94 -100.04
C LEU A 378 -59.89 157.00 -100.47
N MET A 379 -60.62 157.61 -99.53
CA MET A 379 -61.55 158.71 -99.81
C MET A 379 -60.82 159.91 -100.42
N HIS A 380 -59.75 160.41 -99.82
CA HIS A 380 -58.97 161.53 -100.38
C HIS A 380 -58.32 161.21 -101.73
N ARG A 381 -57.90 159.95 -101.95
CA ARG A 381 -57.41 159.52 -103.25
C ARG A 381 -58.52 159.50 -104.30
N GLN A 382 -59.72 159.08 -103.92
CA GLN A 382 -60.88 159.05 -104.80
C GLN A 382 -61.52 160.45 -105.00
N GLU A 383 -61.36 161.40 -104.08
CA GLU A 383 -61.66 162.82 -104.31
C GLU A 383 -60.71 163.44 -105.35
N ALA A 384 -59.42 163.10 -105.32
CA ALA A 384 -58.47 163.48 -106.36
C ALA A 384 -58.82 162.83 -107.72
N GLU A 385 -59.20 161.55 -107.71
CA GLU A 385 -59.68 160.79 -108.89
C GLU A 385 -61.14 161.11 -109.29
N VAL A 386 -61.83 162.03 -108.59
CA VAL A 386 -63.14 162.62 -108.98
C VAL A 386 -63.00 164.10 -109.37
N ASN A 387 -61.90 164.76 -109.00
CA ASN A 387 -61.37 165.95 -109.69
C ASN A 387 -60.67 165.60 -111.04
N HIS A 388 -60.69 164.32 -111.42
CA HIS A 388 -61.03 163.88 -112.77
C HIS A 388 -62.06 164.80 -113.47
N SER A 389 -62.05 164.81 -114.80
CA SER A 389 -63.23 165.18 -115.59
C SER A 389 -63.32 166.68 -115.82
N ARG A 390 -63.57 167.45 -114.74
CA ARG A 390 -63.85 168.90 -114.83
C ARG A 390 -62.73 169.70 -115.51
N ARG A 391 -61.46 169.34 -115.30
CA ARG A 391 -60.32 169.98 -115.99
C ARG A 391 -60.07 169.45 -117.41
N MET A 392 -60.62 168.30 -117.79
CA MET A 392 -60.61 167.82 -119.18
C MET A 392 -61.66 168.54 -120.04
N ASP A 393 -62.75 169.01 -119.43
CA ASP A 393 -63.81 169.76 -120.15
C ASP A 393 -63.39 171.22 -120.47
N GLU A 394 -62.65 171.87 -119.57
CA GLU A 394 -62.34 173.31 -119.69
C GLU A 394 -61.19 173.62 -120.66
N PHE A 395 -60.13 172.81 -120.73
CA PHE A 395 -58.93 173.16 -121.52
C PHE A 395 -58.98 172.70 -122.99
N LEU A 396 -60.04 173.16 -123.67
CA LEU A 396 -59.99 173.66 -125.04
C LEU A 396 -59.77 172.60 -126.14
N SER A 397 -60.72 172.34 -127.06
CA SER A 397 -61.75 173.24 -127.59
C SER A 397 -61.21 174.61 -128.07
N GLY A 398 -59.92 174.67 -128.42
CA GLY A 398 -59.33 175.75 -129.23
C GLY A 398 -58.74 176.97 -128.49
N ARG A 399 -57.63 176.82 -127.75
CA ARG A 399 -56.68 177.91 -127.41
C ARG A 399 -55.31 177.34 -126.96
N THR A 400 -54.22 177.98 -127.41
CA THR A 400 -52.85 178.01 -126.83
C THR A 400 -52.05 176.70 -126.58
N GLU A 401 -51.32 176.24 -127.61
CA GLU A 401 -49.83 176.21 -127.73
C GLU A 401 -48.84 175.44 -126.78
N ASN A 402 -47.99 174.58 -127.39
CA ASN A 402 -46.51 174.35 -127.23
C ASN A 402 -45.90 173.67 -125.94
N ALA A 403 -44.82 172.82 -125.92
CA ALA A 403 -43.98 172.08 -126.93
C ALA A 403 -42.91 171.05 -126.37
N HIS A 404 -42.44 170.07 -127.21
CA HIS A 404 -41.09 169.36 -127.33
C HIS A 404 -40.60 168.05 -126.55
N ILE A 405 -39.46 167.42 -126.98
CA ILE A 405 -39.04 165.93 -126.99
C ILE A 405 -37.55 165.62 -126.52
N HIS A 406 -36.76 164.47 -126.56
CA HIS A 406 -36.61 163.06 -127.15
C HIS A 406 -35.34 162.32 -126.47
N THR A 407 -34.69 161.10 -126.63
CA THR A 407 -34.75 159.69 -127.24
C THR A 407 -33.56 158.72 -126.77
N ILE A 408 -33.39 157.45 -127.30
CA ILE A 408 -32.19 156.48 -127.32
C ILE A 408 -32.03 155.41 -126.15
N ASN A 409 -31.31 154.22 -126.11
CA ASN A 409 -30.06 153.57 -126.68
C ASN A 409 -30.05 151.97 -126.86
N LYS A 410 -28.91 151.20 -126.81
CA LYS A 410 -28.72 149.71 -127.11
C LYS A 410 -27.62 148.86 -126.33
N THR A 411 -27.67 147.50 -126.42
CA THR A 411 -26.62 146.39 -126.24
C THR A 411 -26.54 145.59 -124.89
N SER A 412 -26.00 144.34 -124.70
CA SER A 412 -25.76 143.08 -125.52
C SER A 412 -25.22 141.82 -124.72
N HIS A 413 -25.42 140.59 -125.27
CA HIS A 413 -24.78 139.22 -125.10
C HIS A 413 -24.54 138.45 -123.73
N SER A 414 -25.06 137.19 -123.63
CA SER A 414 -24.33 135.88 -123.41
C SER A 414 -24.83 134.86 -122.34
N THR A 415 -24.79 133.56 -122.71
CA THR A 415 -24.63 132.30 -121.91
C THR A 415 -25.70 131.82 -120.89
N SER A 416 -26.30 130.65 -121.20
CA SER A 416 -27.07 129.67 -120.37
C SER A 416 -27.38 130.01 -118.89
N SER A 417 -28.59 130.42 -118.51
CA SER A 417 -29.84 129.63 -118.35
C SER A 417 -29.83 128.68 -117.14
N GLY A 418 -30.82 128.66 -116.22
CA GLY A 418 -32.14 129.32 -116.15
C GLY A 418 -33.03 128.44 -115.25
N ILE A 419 -33.37 128.77 -114.00
CA ILE A 419 -34.34 129.78 -113.48
C ILE A 419 -35.80 129.31 -113.68
N ASP A 420 -36.77 130.07 -113.13
CA ASP A 420 -38.24 130.01 -113.34
C ASP A 420 -39.05 129.13 -112.38
N GLU A 421 -40.24 129.53 -111.89
CA GLU A 421 -41.01 130.80 -111.99
C GLU A 421 -41.92 130.90 -110.74
N ALA A 422 -42.37 132.03 -110.18
CA ALA A 422 -42.56 133.41 -110.65
C ALA A 422 -43.84 133.68 -111.49
N GLU A 423 -44.89 134.08 -110.76
CA GLU A 423 -45.79 135.22 -111.05
C GLU A 423 -46.90 135.16 -112.12
N LYS A 424 -48.05 135.73 -111.73
CA LYS A 424 -48.83 136.68 -112.55
C LYS A 424 -49.73 137.54 -111.66
N GLY A 425 -49.47 138.84 -111.61
CA GLY A 425 -50.25 139.80 -110.82
C GLY A 425 -51.44 140.38 -111.58
N ASN A 426 -52.26 141.20 -110.91
CA ASN A 426 -53.07 142.20 -111.61
C ASN A 426 -53.51 143.40 -110.76
N LEU A 427 -53.62 144.55 -111.44
CA LEU A 427 -54.41 145.75 -111.14
C LEU A 427 -54.47 146.28 -109.69
N LYS A 428 -53.74 147.39 -109.50
CA LYS A 428 -53.72 148.24 -108.30
C LYS A 428 -55.14 148.70 -107.89
N LYS A 429 -55.58 148.30 -106.69
CA LYS A 429 -56.09 149.27 -105.71
C LYS A 429 -55.04 149.40 -104.62
N ALA A 430 -54.57 150.62 -104.37
CA ALA A 430 -53.47 150.89 -103.44
C ALA A 430 -53.94 150.66 -101.99
N LYS A 431 -53.88 149.40 -101.53
CA LYS A 431 -54.18 148.98 -100.16
C LYS A 431 -53.02 149.39 -99.26
N VAL A 432 -52.95 150.69 -98.99
CA VAL A 432 -51.87 151.41 -98.29
C VAL A 432 -51.20 150.53 -97.24
N ASN A 433 -49.97 150.10 -97.51
CA ASN A 433 -49.15 149.46 -96.49
C ASN A 433 -48.64 150.50 -95.50
N ILE A 434 -48.36 150.11 -94.25
CA ILE A 434 -47.98 151.07 -93.19
C ILE A 434 -46.72 151.87 -93.58
N SER A 435 -45.86 151.28 -94.40
CA SER A 435 -44.69 151.89 -95.06
C SER A 435 -45.00 153.12 -95.92
N GLU A 436 -46.19 153.20 -96.52
CA GLU A 436 -46.65 154.29 -97.41
C GLU A 436 -47.33 155.44 -96.66
N MET A 437 -47.70 155.26 -95.39
CA MET A 437 -48.34 156.30 -94.58
C MET A 437 -47.34 157.38 -94.18
N THR A 438 -47.71 158.66 -94.30
CA THR A 438 -46.90 159.78 -93.81
C THR A 438 -46.82 159.78 -92.27
N TRP A 439 -45.85 160.50 -91.72
CA TRP A 439 -45.62 160.55 -90.27
C TRP A 439 -46.87 160.99 -89.49
N GLU A 440 -47.57 162.01 -89.99
CA GLU A 440 -48.83 162.54 -89.42
C GLU A 440 -49.95 161.49 -89.43
N GLN A 441 -50.06 160.69 -90.50
CA GLN A 441 -51.07 159.63 -90.63
C GLN A 441 -50.79 158.49 -89.64
N ARG A 442 -49.52 158.12 -89.44
CA ARG A 442 -49.10 157.14 -88.41
C ARG A 442 -49.37 157.66 -87.00
N GLU A 443 -49.11 158.94 -86.75
CA GLU A 443 -49.42 159.58 -85.47
C GLU A 443 -50.94 159.62 -85.20
N ARG A 444 -51.75 159.87 -86.24
CA ARG A 444 -53.21 159.92 -86.12
C ARG A 444 -53.82 158.57 -85.76
N VAL A 445 -53.29 157.45 -86.27
CA VAL A 445 -53.65 156.08 -85.83
C VAL A 445 -53.40 155.91 -84.33
N LEU A 446 -52.24 156.36 -83.82
CA LEU A 446 -51.90 156.28 -82.39
C LEU A 446 -52.82 157.18 -81.54
N ARG A 447 -53.09 158.42 -81.95
CA ARG A 447 -54.04 159.31 -81.27
C ARG A 447 -55.45 158.70 -81.19
N LEU A 448 -55.92 158.06 -82.27
CA LEU A 448 -57.24 157.41 -82.33
C LEU A 448 -57.30 156.15 -81.43
N LEU A 449 -56.22 155.36 -81.41
CA LEU A 449 -56.04 154.20 -80.53
C LEU A 449 -56.12 154.61 -79.05
N PHE A 450 -55.34 155.60 -78.62
CA PHE A 450 -55.37 156.09 -77.24
C PHE A 450 -56.74 156.68 -76.85
N ALA A 451 -57.42 157.35 -77.77
CA ALA A 451 -58.79 157.85 -77.54
C ALA A 451 -59.81 156.72 -77.30
N LYS A 452 -59.67 155.57 -77.97
CA LYS A 452 -60.50 154.38 -77.69
C LYS A 452 -60.11 153.68 -76.38
N MET A 453 -58.81 153.43 -76.16
CA MET A 453 -58.30 152.74 -74.95
C MET A 453 -58.69 153.41 -73.62
N ASN A 454 -58.82 154.74 -73.61
CA ASN A 454 -59.07 155.48 -72.37
C ASN A 454 -60.55 155.53 -71.92
N ARG A 455 -61.51 155.02 -72.72
CA ARG A 455 -62.92 154.96 -72.32
C ARG A 455 -63.30 153.76 -71.43
N LEU A 456 -62.40 152.79 -71.24
CA LEU A 456 -62.71 151.49 -70.60
C LEU A 456 -62.18 151.32 -69.16
N LYS A 457 -61.31 152.21 -68.65
CA LYS A 457 -60.47 151.94 -67.47
C LYS A 457 -61.07 152.29 -66.10
N SER A 458 -62.25 151.76 -65.71
CA SER A 458 -62.80 152.05 -64.35
C SER A 458 -63.68 150.96 -63.67
N LYS A 459 -63.08 150.16 -62.73
CA LYS A 459 -63.58 149.80 -61.34
C LYS A 459 -63.10 148.42 -60.73
N LYS A 460 -62.15 148.46 -59.76
CA LYS A 460 -61.98 147.68 -58.46
C LYS A 460 -61.57 146.14 -58.36
N PRO A 461 -60.98 145.60 -57.22
CA PRO A 461 -59.91 144.52 -57.18
C PRO A 461 -59.82 143.40 -56.03
N ILE A 462 -58.74 142.51 -56.00
CA ILE A 462 -58.08 141.59 -54.93
C ILE A 462 -57.98 140.01 -55.27
N HIS A 463 -57.15 138.97 -54.85
CA HIS A 463 -56.18 138.50 -53.75
C HIS A 463 -55.08 137.37 -54.14
N ALA A 464 -54.31 136.73 -53.19
CA ALA A 464 -53.26 135.62 -53.27
C ALA A 464 -53.50 134.37 -52.30
N PRO A 465 -52.63 133.34 -51.88
CA PRO A 465 -51.18 132.88 -51.98
C PRO A 465 -50.96 131.40 -52.58
N ALA A 466 -50.23 130.29 -52.15
CA ALA A 466 -49.24 129.69 -51.12
C ALA A 466 -48.78 128.20 -51.56
N LEU A 467 -47.97 127.21 -51.01
CA LEU A 467 -46.77 126.80 -50.11
C LEU A 467 -46.48 125.21 -50.30
N THR A 468 -45.60 124.27 -49.76
CA THR A 468 -44.54 123.92 -48.69
C THR A 468 -43.63 122.63 -49.04
N ASP A 469 -42.65 122.14 -48.20
CA ASP A 469 -41.58 121.05 -48.38
C ASP A 469 -41.44 119.96 -47.21
N SER A 470 -40.53 118.94 -46.96
CA SER A 470 -39.23 118.27 -47.44
C SER A 470 -39.17 116.69 -47.13
N GLU A 471 -38.19 115.70 -47.08
CA GLU A 471 -36.68 115.37 -46.97
C GLU A 471 -36.22 114.13 -47.90
N GLY A 472 -35.22 113.15 -47.82
CA GLY A 472 -34.03 112.56 -47.03
C GLY A 472 -33.59 111.08 -47.55
N ASN A 473 -32.54 110.19 -47.29
CA ASN A 473 -31.17 109.98 -46.61
C ASN A 473 -30.27 108.70 -47.14
N GLN A 474 -29.26 108.04 -46.44
CA GLN A 474 -28.02 107.25 -46.97
C GLN A 474 -27.55 105.81 -46.35
N CYS A 475 -26.33 105.17 -46.67
CA CYS A 475 -25.87 103.71 -46.44
C CYS A 475 -24.30 103.29 -46.35
N SER A 476 -23.84 101.99 -46.10
CA SER A 476 -22.40 101.43 -45.84
C SER A 476 -22.02 99.87 -46.06
N SER A 477 -20.71 99.36 -46.11
CA SER A 477 -20.20 97.90 -46.39
C SER A 477 -18.71 97.39 -45.97
N ASN A 478 -18.32 96.04 -46.10
CA ASN A 478 -16.97 95.32 -46.44
C ASN A 478 -16.12 94.22 -45.58
N PRO A 479 -15.17 93.34 -46.16
CA PRO A 479 -14.57 92.02 -45.62
C PRO A 479 -13.03 91.58 -45.87
N GLY A 480 -12.61 90.27 -45.70
CA GLY A 480 -11.28 89.52 -45.99
C GLY A 480 -11.24 87.98 -45.52
N ASN A 481 -10.30 86.95 -45.62
CA ASN A 481 -8.98 86.44 -46.25
C ASN A 481 -8.88 84.83 -46.10
N GLU A 482 -7.86 83.88 -46.18
CA GLU A 482 -6.35 83.65 -46.38
C GLU A 482 -5.95 82.07 -46.53
N GLU A 483 -4.70 81.58 -46.89
CA GLU A 483 -4.23 80.12 -47.15
C GLU A 483 -2.78 79.66 -46.58
N GLU A 484 -1.90 78.60 -46.83
CA GLU A 484 -1.50 77.55 -47.89
C GLU A 484 -0.43 76.40 -47.40
N GLU A 485 0.02 75.39 -48.23
CA GLU A 485 1.32 74.51 -48.27
C GLU A 485 1.53 72.95 -47.87
N SER A 486 2.73 72.28 -48.09
CA SER A 486 2.99 70.81 -48.49
C SER A 486 4.32 69.97 -48.09
N HIS A 487 4.53 68.72 -48.65
CA HIS A 487 5.76 67.81 -48.91
C HIS A 487 6.41 66.72 -47.92
N ALA A 488 6.64 65.40 -48.32
CA ALA A 488 7.49 64.31 -47.66
C ALA A 488 7.71 62.90 -48.40
N THR A 489 8.73 62.00 -48.10
CA THR A 489 8.97 60.62 -48.75
C THR A 489 10.03 59.54 -48.18
N PHE A 490 9.85 58.20 -48.47
CA PHE A 490 10.77 56.99 -48.74
C PHE A 490 11.66 56.07 -47.76
N LEU A 491 11.75 54.73 -48.08
CA LEU A 491 12.82 53.64 -47.98
C LEU A 491 12.92 52.48 -46.88
N THR A 492 13.95 51.55 -46.93
CA THR A 492 13.81 50.04 -46.73
C THR A 492 14.94 49.14 -46.06
N GLN A 493 14.61 47.90 -45.58
CA GLN A 493 15.36 46.57 -45.41
C GLN A 493 16.52 46.26 -44.38
N ALA A 494 16.59 45.01 -43.77
CA ALA A 494 17.71 44.37 -42.97
C ALA A 494 17.51 42.85 -42.58
N SER A 495 18.54 42.02 -42.17
CA SER A 495 18.40 40.57 -41.72
C SER A 495 19.63 39.79 -41.06
N VAL A 496 19.39 38.54 -40.55
CA VAL A 496 20.21 37.26 -40.27
C VAL A 496 21.32 37.01 -39.17
N SER A 497 21.23 35.87 -38.41
CA SER A 497 22.28 34.86 -37.93
C SER A 497 21.92 34.08 -36.61
N SER A 498 22.67 33.07 -36.04
CA SER A 498 23.02 31.68 -36.49
C SER A 498 23.66 30.72 -35.39
N MET A 499 23.58 29.36 -35.54
CA MET A 499 24.32 28.21 -34.86
C MET A 499 24.12 27.93 -33.33
N SER A 500 24.67 26.91 -32.57
CA SER A 500 25.68 25.79 -32.72
C SER A 500 25.64 24.66 -31.60
N SER A 501 26.46 23.57 -31.71
CA SER A 501 27.08 22.68 -30.64
C SER A 501 26.39 21.38 -30.04
N SER A 502 27.18 20.35 -29.58
CA SER A 502 26.80 19.11 -28.80
C SER A 502 28.01 18.15 -28.39
N GLY A 503 27.86 17.11 -27.51
CA GLY A 503 28.86 16.00 -27.25
C GLY A 503 28.77 15.12 -25.95
N ASN A 504 29.64 14.07 -25.80
CA ASN A 504 29.94 13.17 -24.61
C ASN A 504 28.92 12.05 -24.20
N SER A 505 29.17 10.95 -23.41
CA SER A 505 30.36 10.20 -22.85
C SER A 505 29.97 8.81 -22.21
N SER A 506 30.88 7.95 -21.68
CA SER A 506 30.61 6.58 -21.10
C SER A 506 31.55 6.09 -19.94
N ALA A 507 31.18 5.05 -19.14
CA ALA A 507 32.01 4.36 -18.09
C ALA A 507 31.48 2.95 -17.66
N LEU A 508 32.24 2.18 -16.85
CA LEU A 508 32.00 0.75 -16.44
C LEU A 508 32.34 0.48 -14.92
N PRO A 509 32.40 -0.76 -14.33
CA PRO A 509 31.80 -1.06 -13.01
C PRO A 509 32.80 -1.46 -11.89
N ASP A 510 32.27 -1.93 -10.74
CA ASP A 510 33.02 -2.71 -9.73
C ASP A 510 32.08 -3.67 -8.94
N LEU A 511 32.67 -4.67 -8.24
CA LEU A 511 32.07 -5.80 -7.46
C LEU A 511 31.26 -6.86 -8.22
#